data_AF-A0A2V8VB59-F1
#
_entry.id   AF-A0A2V8VB59-F1
#
_cell.length_a   1.000
_cell.length_b   1.000
_cell.length_c   1.000
_cell.angle_alpha   90.00
_cell.angle_beta   90.00
_cell.angle_gamma   90.00
#
_symmetry.space_group_name_H-M   'P 1'
#
loop_
_entity.id
_entity.type
_entity.pdbx_description
1 polymer ?
#
loop_
_entity_poly.entity_id
_entity_poly.type
_entity_poly.pdbx_seq_one_letter_code
_entity_poly.pdbx_strand_id
1 'polypeptide(L)' 'TGPAEFIGKLDQYGSIVPGKVADILILDGNPLVDIANSKRISAVVLGGKLVDRTSH' A
#
# COMPACT_ATOMS: atom_id res chain seq x y z
N THR A 1 15.53 -4.40 -6.58
CA THR A 1 15.64 -3.91 -5.20
C THR A 1 14.49 -2.97 -4.88
N GLY A 2 13.69 -3.32 -3.88
CA GLY A 2 12.57 -2.48 -3.41
C GLY A 2 12.94 -1.63 -2.19
N PRO A 3 12.14 -0.62 -1.79
CA PRO A 3 12.44 0.22 -0.64
C PRO A 3 12.63 -0.56 0.68
N ALA A 4 11.77 -1.55 0.94
CA ALA A 4 11.87 -2.39 2.14
C ALA A 4 13.17 -3.21 2.20
N GLU A 5 13.68 -3.64 1.05
CA GLU A 5 14.95 -4.35 0.92
C GLU A 5 16.14 -3.42 1.17
N PHE A 6 16.09 -2.22 0.60
CA PHE A 6 17.14 -1.21 0.79
C PHE A 6 17.33 -0.82 2.26
N ILE A 7 16.24 -0.74 3.03
CA ILE A 7 16.28 -0.39 4.46
C ILE A 7 16.34 -1.61 5.40
N GLY A 8 16.48 -2.83 4.87
CA GLY A 8 16.59 -4.05 5.68
C GLY A 8 15.32 -4.44 6.45
N LYS A 9 14.13 -4.04 5.99
CA LYS A 9 12.83 -4.32 6.63
C LYS A 9 11.91 -5.20 5.78
N LEU A 10 12.48 -6.14 5.01
CA LEU A 10 11.70 -7.10 4.23
C LEU A 10 10.88 -8.07 5.07
N ASP A 11 11.22 -8.25 6.34
CA ASP A 11 10.45 -9.02 7.32
C ASP A 11 9.12 -8.34 7.68
N GLN A 12 9.06 -7.01 7.59
CA GLN A 12 7.91 -6.20 8.03
C GLN A 12 7.13 -5.57 6.87
N TYR A 13 7.78 -5.24 5.75
CA TYR A 13 7.20 -4.45 4.65
C TYR A 13 7.46 -5.05 3.27
N GLY A 14 6.88 -4.43 2.23
CA GLY A 14 7.20 -4.67 0.82
C GLY A 14 6.44 -5.83 0.16
N SER A 15 5.56 -6.53 0.88
CA SER A 15 4.68 -7.55 0.30
C SER A 15 3.42 -7.75 1.16
N ILE A 16 2.38 -8.34 0.58
CA ILE A 16 1.12 -8.66 1.28
C ILE A 16 1.17 -10.14 1.68
N VAL A 17 1.62 -10.42 2.91
CA VAL A 17 1.66 -11.78 3.50
C VAL A 17 1.36 -11.72 4.99
N PRO A 18 0.84 -12.80 5.62
CA PRO A 18 0.61 -12.85 7.06
C PRO A 18 1.87 -12.54 7.88
N GLY A 19 1.71 -11.84 8.99
CA GLY A 19 2.80 -11.44 9.90
C GLY A 19 3.48 -10.11 9.57
N LYS A 20 3.21 -9.53 8.39
CA LYS A 20 3.70 -8.19 8.01
C LYS A 20 2.77 -7.06 8.45
N VAL A 21 3.30 -5.84 8.45
CA VAL A 21 2.53 -4.63 8.75
C VAL A 21 1.45 -4.44 7.68
N ALA A 22 0.20 -4.26 8.13
CA ALA A 22 -0.95 -4.08 7.26
C ALA A 22 -1.09 -2.63 6.77
N ASP A 23 -0.11 -2.18 6.00
CA ASP A 23 -0.13 -0.91 5.25
C ASP A 23 -0.50 -1.20 3.79
N ILE A 24 -1.73 -0.89 3.40
CA ILE A 24 -2.35 -1.35 2.14
C ILE A 24 -3.06 -0.18 1.45
N LEU A 25 -2.92 -0.11 0.12
CA LEU A 25 -3.68 0.78 -0.76
C LEU A 25 -4.62 -0.04 -1.64
N ILE A 26 -5.87 0.39 -1.75
CA ILE A 26 -6.86 -0.18 -2.65
C ILE A 26 -7.10 0.82 -3.78
N LEU A 27 -7.01 0.36 -5.04
CA LEU A 27 -7.11 1.21 -6.23
C LEU A 27 -8.36 0.89 -7.04
N ASP A 28 -9.08 1.92 -7.47
CA ASP A 28 -10.18 1.86 -8.42
C ASP A 28 -9.65 1.97 -9.85
N GLY A 29 -8.78 1.04 -10.23
CA GLY A 29 -8.19 0.96 -11.57
C GLY A 29 -6.92 0.11 -11.58
N ASN A 30 -6.60 -0.46 -12.74
CA ASN A 30 -5.41 -1.30 -12.89
C ASN A 30 -4.16 -0.46 -13.23
N PRO A 31 -3.17 -0.32 -12.34
CA PRO A 31 -1.96 0.44 -12.59
C PRO A 31 -1.04 -0.19 -13.65
N LEU A 32 -1.21 -1.48 -13.96
CA LEU A 32 -0.46 -2.16 -15.02
C LEU A 32 -0.97 -1.82 -16.43
N VAL A 33 -2.21 -1.36 -16.55
CA VAL A 33 -2.80 -0.89 -17.82
C VAL A 33 -2.48 0.58 -18.06
N ASP A 34 -2.63 1.40 -17.01
CA ASP A 34 -2.29 2.83 -17.03
C ASP A 34 -1.78 3.23 -15.65
N ILE A 35 -0.53 3.73 -15.59
CA ILE A 35 0.12 4.13 -14.35
C ILE A 35 -0.62 5.26 -13.62
N ALA A 36 -1.42 6.08 -14.33
CA ALA A 36 -2.26 7.10 -13.72
C ALA A 36 -3.30 6.49 -12.74
N ASN A 37 -3.68 5.22 -12.94
CA ASN A 37 -4.59 4.51 -12.03
C ASN A 37 -4.01 4.33 -10.62
N SER A 38 -2.68 4.42 -10.44
CA SER A 38 -2.06 4.39 -9.10
C SER A 38 -2.55 5.50 -8.16
N LYS A 39 -3.11 6.59 -8.71
CA LYS A 39 -3.67 7.71 -7.94
C LYS A 39 -5.15 7.57 -7.63
N ARG A 40 -5.83 6.61 -8.26
CA ARG A 40 -7.27 6.36 -8.08
C ARG A 40 -7.49 5.50 -6.84
N ILE A 41 -7.12 6.03 -5.68
CA ILE A 41 -7.13 5.29 -4.42
C ILE A 41 -8.54 5.31 -3.83
N SER A 42 -9.14 4.12 -3.68
CA SER A 42 -10.45 3.89 -3.07
C SER A 42 -10.38 3.92 -1.54
N ALA A 43 -9.34 3.30 -0.98
CA ALA A 43 -9.15 3.18 0.46
C ALA A 43 -7.68 3.04 0.84
N VAL A 44 -7.38 3.43 2.07
CA VAL A 44 -6.07 3.29 2.70
C VAL A 44 -6.26 2.56 4.00
N VAL A 45 -5.46 1.52 4.23
CA VAL A 45 -5.33 0.83 5.51
C VAL A 45 -3.93 1.11 6.03
N LEU A 46 -3.81 1.67 7.22
CA LEU A 46 -2.53 1.88 7.91
C LEU A 46 -2.54 1.11 9.22
N GLY A 47 -1.55 0.24 9.44
CA GLY A 47 -1.46 -0.62 10.61
C GLY A 47 -2.73 -1.43 10.87
N GLY A 48 -3.45 -1.84 9.82
CA GLY A 48 -4.70 -2.59 9.91
C GLY A 48 -5.95 -1.74 10.20
N LYS A 49 -5.83 -0.40 10.24
CA LYS A 49 -6.97 0.51 10.42
C LYS A 49 -7.30 1.22 9.12
N LEU A 50 -8.58 1.23 8.75
CA LEU A 50 -9.09 2.04 7.65
C LEU A 50 -8.91 3.52 7.98
N VAL A 51 -8.28 4.26 7.08
CA VAL A 51 -8.05 5.71 7.21
C VAL A 51 -8.96 6.44 6.23
N ASP A 52 -9.73 7.38 6.76
CA ASP A 52 -10.51 8.31 5.94
C ASP A 52 -9.57 9.35 5.32
N ARG A 53 -9.57 9.44 3.98
CA ARG A 53 -8.75 10.42 3.24
C ARG A 53 -9.38 11.81 3.18
N THR A 54 -10.61 11.99 3.67
CA THR A 54 -11.34 13.27 3.61
C THR A 54 -11.08 14.21 4.78
N SER A 55 -10.30 13.78 5.78
CA SER A 55 -9.89 14.65 6.89
C SER A 55 -8.78 15.61 6.42
N HIS A 56 -9.20 16.76 5.91
CA HIS A 56 -8.35 17.95 5.75
C HIS A 56 -8.15 18.65 7.10
#